data_AF-A0AAV2Q0B9-F1
#
_entry.id   AF-A0AAV2Q0B9-F1
#
_cell.length_a   1.000
_cell.length_b   1.000
_cell.length_c   1.000
_cell.angle_alpha   90.00
_cell.angle_beta   90.00
_cell.angle_gamma   90.00
#
_symmetry.space_group_name_H-M   'P 1'
#
loop_
_entity.id
_entity.type
_entity.pdbx_description
1 polymer ?
#
loop_
_entity_poly.entity_id
_entity_poly.type
_entity_poly.pdbx_seq_one_letter_code
_entity_poly.pdbx_strand_id
1 'polypeptide(L)'
;MSGFNLLHLFAMIATVIIIISGIQAHVLPAKLRLPVECEDSRPDCANWAKEGQCYKNPGYMKVHCRVSCSNCQEDSNCRNYHDQCDAWANAEECQLNPCFMAKNCANACGWCIPAYAENHHANLPHIDYRKIYLRKCRNNS
;
A
#
# COMPACT_ATOMS: atom_id res chain seq x y z
N MET A 1 36.71 8.49 52.30
CA MET A 1 37.01 8.55 50.86
C MET A 1 36.46 7.28 50.25
N SER A 2 35.46 7.43 49.38
CA SER A 2 34.53 6.41 48.91
C SER A 2 35.22 5.20 48.27
N GLY A 3 34.95 4.01 48.80
CA GLY A 3 35.45 2.74 48.26
C GLY A 3 34.74 2.39 46.96
N PHE A 4 35.51 2.25 45.89
CA PHE A 4 35.00 1.78 44.61
C PHE A 4 34.59 0.32 44.76
N ASN A 5 33.27 0.08 44.78
CA ASN A 5 32.70 -1.25 44.86
C ASN A 5 32.98 -1.99 43.55
N LEU A 6 33.41 -3.25 43.65
CA LEU A 6 33.66 -4.12 42.51
C LEU A 6 32.44 -4.20 41.55
N LEU A 7 31.22 -4.07 42.09
CA LEU A 7 29.98 -3.97 41.32
C LEU A 7 29.92 -2.73 40.40
N HIS A 8 30.47 -1.60 40.83
CA HIS A 8 30.58 -0.40 40.00
C HIS A 8 31.59 -0.57 38.87
N LEU A 9 32.68 -1.30 39.10
CA LEU A 9 33.68 -1.58 38.06
C LEU A 9 33.11 -2.46 36.95
N PHE A 10 32.35 -3.50 37.30
CA PHE A 10 31.65 -4.34 36.32
C PHE A 10 30.62 -3.56 35.51
N ALA A 11 29.86 -2.66 36.14
CA ALA A 11 28.89 -1.80 35.46
C ALA A 11 29.57 -0.89 34.42
N MET A 12 30.70 -0.27 34.78
CA MET A 12 31.43 0.60 33.85
C MET A 12 32.00 -0.19 32.66
N ILE A 13 32.56 -1.38 32.90
CA ILE A 13 33.10 -2.23 31.82
C ILE A 13 31.96 -2.70 30.88
N ALA A 14 30.80 -3.10 31.41
CA ALA A 14 29.65 -3.50 30.62
C ALA A 14 29.12 -2.36 29.73
N THR A 15 29.05 -1.13 30.25
CA THR A 15 28.61 0.04 29.47
C THR A 15 29.57 0.41 28.35
N VAL A 16 30.88 0.24 28.54
CA VAL A 16 31.88 0.47 27.50
C VAL A 16 31.77 -0.60 26.41
N ILE A 17 31.62 -1.87 26.75
CA ILE A 17 31.46 -2.98 25.78
C ILE A 17 30.24 -2.77 24.85
N ILE A 18 29.13 -2.25 25.38
CA ILE A 18 27.92 -1.96 24.59
C ILE A 18 28.17 -0.86 23.53
N ILE A 19 29.05 0.11 23.82
CA ILE A 19 29.36 1.22 22.91
C ILE A 19 30.35 0.78 21.80
N ILE A 20 31.36 -0.04 22.11
CA ILE A 20 32.37 -0.52 21.13
C ILE A 20 31.88 -1.67 20.25
N SER A 21 30.89 -2.46 20.71
CA SER A 21 30.35 -3.60 19.95
C SER A 21 29.37 -3.19 18.86
N GLY A 22 29.05 -1.89 18.72
CA GLY A 22 28.30 -1.39 17.58
C GLY A 22 27.05 -2.21 17.31
N ILE A 23 26.16 -2.33 18.30
CA ILE A 23 24.81 -2.84 18.07
C ILE A 23 24.15 -1.81 17.15
N GLN A 24 24.42 -1.94 15.86
CA GLN A 24 23.56 -1.45 14.82
C GLN A 24 22.25 -2.19 15.12
N ALA A 25 21.36 -1.53 15.84
CA ALA A 25 19.95 -1.77 15.63
C ALA A 25 19.83 -1.74 14.11
N HIS A 26 19.62 -2.90 13.50
CA HIS A 26 19.17 -2.94 12.13
C HIS A 26 17.92 -2.06 12.14
N VAL A 27 18.11 -0.82 11.69
CA VAL A 27 17.10 -0.02 11.05
C VAL A 27 16.42 -1.01 10.12
N LEU A 28 15.29 -1.55 10.56
CA LEU A 28 14.39 -2.25 9.66
C LEU A 28 14.21 -1.26 8.52
N PRO A 29 14.56 -1.62 7.28
CA PRO A 29 14.33 -0.73 6.17
C PRO A 29 12.87 -0.35 6.23
N ALA A 30 12.60 0.95 6.13
CA ALA A 30 11.26 1.52 6.16
C ALA A 30 10.32 0.58 5.41
N LYS A 31 9.27 0.11 6.10
CA LYS A 31 8.18 -0.73 5.58
C LYS A 31 8.19 -0.70 4.06
N LEU A 32 8.57 -1.82 3.43
CA LEU A 32 8.17 -2.08 2.06
C LEU A 32 6.65 -1.95 2.09
N ARG A 33 6.12 -0.76 1.76
CA ARG A 33 4.69 -0.59 1.53
C ARG A 33 4.48 -1.39 0.28
N LEU A 34 4.19 -2.68 0.40
CA LEU A 34 3.69 -3.50 -0.69
C LEU A 34 2.47 -2.77 -1.28
N PRO A 35 2.17 -2.96 -2.57
CA PRO A 35 0.94 -2.41 -3.14
C PRO A 35 -0.17 -2.78 -2.17
N VAL A 36 -0.91 -1.79 -1.68
CA VAL A 36 -2.07 -2.11 -0.84
C VAL A 36 -3.08 -2.64 -1.82
N GLU A 37 -3.05 -3.95 -2.06
CA GLU A 37 -4.13 -4.66 -2.70
C GLU A 37 -5.39 -4.31 -1.94
N CYS A 38 -6.33 -3.66 -2.63
CA CYS A 38 -7.64 -3.46 -2.05
C CYS A 38 -8.45 -4.70 -2.37
N GLU A 39 -8.60 -5.53 -1.36
CA GLU A 39 -9.38 -6.74 -1.47
C GLU A 39 -10.15 -6.96 -0.17
N ASP A 40 -11.21 -7.74 -0.32
CA ASP A 40 -11.90 -8.37 0.79
C ASP A 40 -11.14 -9.65 1.14
N SER A 41 -10.74 -9.78 2.40
CA SER A 41 -10.04 -10.96 2.91
C SER A 41 -11.00 -12.04 3.41
N ARG A 42 -12.33 -11.85 3.26
CA ARG A 42 -13.36 -12.79 3.71
C ARG A 42 -14.43 -12.97 2.62
N PRO A 43 -14.90 -14.21 2.40
CA PRO A 43 -15.92 -14.48 1.39
C PRO A 43 -17.28 -13.82 1.71
N ASP A 44 -17.59 -13.62 3.00
CA ASP A 44 -18.87 -13.06 3.44
C ASP A 44 -18.93 -11.54 3.46
N CYS A 45 -17.85 -10.85 3.09
CA CYS A 45 -17.78 -9.38 3.14
C CYS A 45 -18.93 -8.69 2.41
N ALA A 46 -19.34 -9.22 1.25
CA ALA A 46 -20.46 -8.68 0.49
C ALA A 46 -21.80 -8.81 1.25
N ASN A 47 -22.02 -9.93 1.94
CA ASN A 47 -23.23 -10.15 2.73
C ASN A 47 -23.24 -9.26 3.97
N TRP A 48 -22.11 -9.21 4.69
CA TRP A 48 -21.96 -8.35 5.86
C TRP A 48 -22.10 -6.86 5.51
N ALA A 49 -21.59 -6.42 4.36
CA ALA A 49 -21.81 -5.05 3.88
C ALA A 49 -23.30 -4.76 3.64
N LYS A 50 -24.04 -5.68 2.98
CA LYS A 50 -25.50 -5.58 2.81
C LYS A 50 -26.26 -5.53 4.15
N GLU A 51 -25.77 -6.22 5.17
CA GLU A 51 -26.32 -6.20 6.53
C GLU A 51 -25.96 -4.92 7.32
N GLY A 52 -25.19 -4.00 6.71
CA GLY A 52 -24.78 -2.73 7.28
C GLY A 52 -23.58 -2.85 8.23
N GLN A 53 -22.80 -3.93 8.17
CA GLN A 53 -21.64 -4.12 9.05
C GLN A 53 -20.56 -3.06 8.82
N CYS A 54 -20.51 -2.42 7.65
CA CYS A 54 -19.61 -1.29 7.39
C CYS A 54 -19.78 -0.15 8.41
N TYR A 55 -20.99 0.00 8.96
CA TYR A 55 -21.33 1.02 9.96
C TYR A 55 -21.42 0.45 11.38
N LYS A 56 -21.95 -0.78 11.53
CA LYS A 56 -22.11 -1.44 12.84
C LYS A 56 -20.79 -1.98 13.40
N ASN A 57 -19.89 -2.42 12.52
CA ASN A 57 -18.59 -2.98 12.88
C ASN A 57 -17.47 -2.42 11.98
N PRO A 58 -17.26 -1.10 12.00
CA PRO A 58 -16.37 -0.43 11.05
C PRO A 58 -14.91 -0.85 11.23
N GLY A 59 -14.49 -1.18 12.46
CA GLY A 59 -13.12 -1.61 12.73
C GLY A 59 -12.76 -2.91 12.02
N TYR A 60 -13.62 -3.93 12.13
CA TYR A 60 -13.42 -5.21 11.45
C TYR A 60 -13.54 -5.06 9.93
N MET A 61 -14.59 -4.38 9.48
CA MET A 61 -14.88 -4.27 8.06
C MET A 61 -13.84 -3.45 7.30
N LYS A 62 -13.24 -2.41 7.92
CA LYS A 62 -12.15 -1.63 7.30
C LYS A 62 -10.87 -2.44 7.09
N VAL A 63 -10.66 -3.49 7.87
CA VAL A 63 -9.47 -4.34 7.74
C VAL A 63 -9.74 -5.48 6.77
N HIS A 64 -10.90 -6.12 6.89
CA HIS A 64 -11.19 -7.38 6.21
C HIS A 64 -12.10 -7.24 4.98
N CYS A 65 -12.86 -6.16 4.87
CA CYS A 65 -13.91 -5.99 3.86
C CYS A 65 -13.79 -4.61 3.20
N ARG A 66 -12.58 -4.29 2.74
CA ARG A 66 -12.23 -2.96 2.24
C ARG A 66 -12.98 -2.63 0.95
N VAL A 67 -13.15 -3.60 0.06
CA VAL A 67 -13.86 -3.42 -1.20
C VAL A 67 -15.35 -3.34 -0.92
N SER A 68 -15.90 -4.32 -0.18
CA SER A 68 -17.32 -4.37 0.15
C SER A 68 -17.82 -3.15 0.93
N CYS A 69 -16.95 -2.49 1.71
CA CYS A 69 -17.29 -1.28 2.45
C CYS A 69 -16.74 0.01 1.85
N SER A 70 -16.30 0.00 0.58
CA SER A 70 -15.79 1.18 -0.11
C SER A 70 -14.69 1.93 0.67
N ASN A 71 -13.87 1.18 1.40
CA ASN A 71 -12.76 1.68 2.21
C ASN A 71 -11.41 1.55 1.48
N CYS A 72 -11.43 1.34 0.17
CA CYS A 72 -10.24 1.54 -0.64
C CYS A 72 -9.89 3.03 -0.65
N GLN A 73 -8.60 3.37 -0.56
CA GLN A 73 -8.18 4.76 -0.84
C GLN A 73 -8.56 5.10 -2.27
N GLU A 74 -9.47 6.06 -2.44
CA GLU A 74 -9.76 6.64 -3.74
C GLU A 74 -8.46 7.18 -4.36
N ASP A 75 -8.24 6.84 -5.62
CA ASP A 75 -7.20 7.49 -6.39
C ASP A 75 -7.72 8.83 -6.89
N SER A 76 -7.49 9.89 -6.11
CA SER A 76 -7.90 11.26 -6.46
C SER A 76 -7.33 11.75 -7.80
N ASN A 77 -6.35 11.05 -8.37
CA ASN A 77 -5.75 11.35 -9.67
C ASN A 77 -6.10 10.30 -10.74
N CYS A 78 -7.16 9.51 -10.54
CA CYS A 78 -7.74 8.66 -11.57
C CYS A 78 -8.42 9.50 -12.65
N ARG A 79 -7.67 9.84 -13.71
CA ARG A 79 -8.20 10.55 -14.88
C ARG A 79 -7.28 10.37 -16.07
N ASN A 80 -7.83 10.62 -17.26
CA ASN A 80 -7.06 10.84 -18.47
C ASN A 80 -6.68 12.32 -18.55
N TYR A 81 -5.39 12.59 -18.71
CA TYR A 81 -4.84 13.94 -18.90
C TYR A 81 -4.61 14.27 -20.37
N HIS A 82 -4.77 13.28 -21.26
CA HIS A 82 -4.68 13.43 -22.70
C HIS A 82 -5.96 12.89 -23.36
N ASP A 83 -6.39 13.53 -24.44
CA ASP A 83 -7.54 13.12 -25.25
C ASP A 83 -7.31 11.76 -25.95
N GLN A 84 -6.07 11.48 -26.32
CA GLN A 84 -5.66 10.21 -26.94
C GLN A 84 -5.50 9.03 -25.96
N CYS A 85 -5.75 9.19 -24.66
CA CYS A 85 -5.52 8.11 -23.69
C CYS A 85 -6.25 6.80 -24.06
N ASP A 86 -7.48 6.86 -24.58
CA ASP A 86 -8.23 5.67 -24.99
C ASP A 86 -7.61 5.01 -26.23
N ALA A 87 -7.17 5.83 -27.20
CA ALA A 87 -6.48 5.33 -28.39
C ALA A 87 -5.16 4.65 -28.03
N TRP A 88 -4.38 5.23 -27.13
CA TRP A 88 -3.13 4.66 -26.63
C TRP A 88 -3.36 3.39 -25.80
N ALA A 89 -4.38 3.37 -24.95
CA ALA A 89 -4.74 2.16 -24.22
C ALA A 89 -5.10 1.00 -25.17
N ASN A 90 -5.87 1.27 -26.23
CA ASN A 90 -6.19 0.30 -27.28
C ASN A 90 -4.96 -0.11 -28.11
N ALA A 91 -3.92 0.71 -28.15
CA ALA A 91 -2.63 0.42 -28.79
C ALA A 91 -1.62 -0.26 -27.83
N GLU A 92 -2.09 -0.82 -26.72
CA GLU A 92 -1.27 -1.55 -25.73
C GLU A 92 -0.21 -0.69 -25.00
N GLU A 93 -0.34 0.63 -25.03
CA GLU A 93 0.60 1.54 -24.35
C GLU A 93 0.59 1.35 -22.83
N CYS A 94 -0.49 0.82 -22.25
CA CYS A 94 -0.56 0.48 -20.83
C CYS A 94 0.52 -0.57 -20.45
N GLN A 95 0.87 -1.47 -21.36
CA GLN A 95 1.88 -2.50 -21.16
C GLN A 95 3.25 -2.05 -21.68
N LEU A 96 3.29 -1.35 -22.81
CA LEU A 96 4.51 -0.92 -23.49
C LEU A 96 5.15 0.32 -22.83
N ASN A 97 4.33 1.29 -22.42
CA ASN A 97 4.77 2.53 -21.77
C ASN A 97 4.04 2.78 -20.44
N PRO A 98 4.17 1.84 -19.48
CA PRO A 98 3.36 1.85 -18.28
C PRO A 98 3.61 3.07 -17.39
N CYS A 99 4.80 3.65 -17.47
CA CYS A 99 5.16 4.82 -16.68
C CYS A 99 4.44 6.08 -17.11
N PHE A 100 4.39 6.32 -18.42
CA PHE A 100 3.66 7.42 -18.98
C PHE A 100 2.16 7.22 -18.74
N MET A 101 1.66 6.02 -19.02
CA MET A 101 0.24 5.70 -18.89
C MET A 101 -0.23 5.76 -17.43
N ALA A 102 0.59 5.36 -16.45
CA ALA A 102 0.20 5.43 -15.03
C ALA A 102 0.08 6.88 -14.54
N LYS A 103 0.88 7.78 -15.10
CA LYS A 103 0.85 9.21 -14.76
C LYS A 103 -0.29 9.94 -15.49
N ASN A 104 -0.51 9.62 -16.76
CA ASN A 104 -1.33 10.42 -17.66
C ASN A 104 -2.67 9.80 -18.06
N CYS A 105 -2.80 8.47 -18.03
CA CYS A 105 -3.92 7.73 -18.63
C CYS A 105 -4.40 6.57 -17.74
N ALA A 106 -4.36 6.75 -16.42
CA ALA A 106 -4.68 5.70 -15.47
C ALA A 106 -6.11 5.17 -15.60
N ASN A 107 -7.05 6.02 -16.03
CA ASN A 107 -8.44 5.64 -16.27
C ASN A 107 -8.56 4.77 -17.53
N ALA A 108 -8.03 5.22 -18.67
CA ALA A 108 -8.03 4.43 -19.91
C ALA A 108 -7.37 3.04 -19.75
N CYS A 109 -6.35 2.93 -18.90
CA CYS A 109 -5.70 1.65 -18.61
C CYS A 109 -6.43 0.76 -17.59
N GLY A 110 -7.58 1.20 -17.06
CA GLY A 110 -8.32 0.46 -16.03
C GLY A 110 -7.56 0.31 -14.72
N TRP A 111 -6.59 1.18 -14.44
CA TRP A 111 -5.77 1.13 -13.22
C TRP A 111 -6.33 1.94 -12.06
N CYS A 112 -7.57 2.38 -12.21
CA CYS A 112 -8.28 3.09 -11.19
C CYS A 112 -9.02 2.13 -10.25
N ILE A 113 -8.98 2.47 -8.97
CA ILE A 113 -9.97 1.95 -8.02
C ILE A 113 -11.18 2.90 -8.13
N PRO A 114 -12.35 2.44 -8.61
CA PRO A 114 -13.51 3.31 -8.73
C PRO A 114 -13.98 3.78 -7.34
N ALA A 115 -14.40 5.04 -7.24
CA ALA A 115 -14.94 5.64 -6.01
C ALA A 115 -16.23 4.94 -5.53
N TYR A 116 -17.01 4.41 -6.47
CA TYR A 116 -18.13 3.52 -6.24
C TYR A 116 -18.05 2.35 -7.22
N ALA A 117 -18.01 1.12 -6.71
CA ALA A 117 -18.03 -0.09 -7.52
C ALA A 117 -19.43 -0.31 -8.11
N GLU A 118 -19.81 0.47 -9.13
CA GLU A 118 -20.95 0.12 -9.97
C GLU A 118 -20.51 -0.89 -11.03
N ASN A 119 -20.72 -2.16 -10.70
CA ASN A 119 -21.11 -3.24 -11.62
C ASN A 119 -20.42 -3.35 -12.98
N HIS A 120 -19.08 -3.28 -13.07
CA HIS A 120 -18.41 -3.75 -14.29
C HIS A 120 -17.39 -4.87 -14.15
N HIS A 121 -16.72 -5.12 -13.02
CA HIS A 121 -15.92 -6.35 -12.88
C HIS A 121 -15.99 -6.90 -11.44
N ALA A 122 -17.09 -7.55 -11.08
CA ALA A 122 -17.14 -8.34 -9.86
C ALA A 122 -16.16 -9.53 -9.99
N ASN A 123 -15.19 -9.62 -9.08
CA ASN A 123 -14.19 -10.71 -8.92
C ASN A 123 -12.78 -10.54 -9.49
N LEU A 124 -12.37 -9.35 -9.95
CA LEU A 124 -10.93 -9.08 -10.09
C LEU A 124 -10.39 -8.49 -8.77
N PRO A 125 -9.26 -8.98 -8.22
CA PRO A 125 -8.62 -8.32 -7.11
C PRO A 125 -8.34 -6.87 -7.54
N HIS A 126 -8.74 -5.87 -6.74
CA HIS A 126 -8.43 -4.47 -7.04
C HIS A 126 -6.95 -4.23 -6.69
N ILE A 127 -6.10 -4.79 -7.53
CA ILE A 127 -4.68 -4.52 -7.58
C ILE A 127 -4.55 -3.10 -8.11
N ASP A 128 -3.99 -2.21 -7.29
CA ASP A 128 -3.67 -0.85 -7.69
C ASP A 128 -2.45 -0.87 -8.64
N TYR A 129 -2.69 -1.32 -9.87
CA TYR A 129 -1.69 -1.44 -10.93
C TYR A 129 -1.01 -0.09 -11.17
N ARG A 130 -1.74 1.03 -11.04
CA ARG A 130 -1.16 2.36 -11.15
C ARG A 130 -0.06 2.58 -10.10
N LYS A 131 -0.31 2.29 -8.81
CA LYS A 131 0.73 2.38 -7.76
C LYS A 131 1.88 1.42 -8.02
N ILE A 132 1.63 0.22 -8.54
CA ILE A 132 2.69 -0.74 -8.90
C ILE A 132 3.60 -0.13 -9.97
N TYR A 133 3.02 0.35 -11.06
CA TYR A 133 3.78 0.92 -12.17
C TYR A 133 4.51 2.19 -11.73
N LEU A 134 3.84 3.14 -11.07
CA LEU A 134 4.51 4.36 -10.57
C LEU A 134 5.72 4.08 -9.68
N ARG A 135 5.67 3.04 -8.84
CA ARG A 135 6.84 2.62 -8.04
C ARG A 135 7.96 2.06 -8.89
N LYS A 136 7.65 1.18 -9.85
CA LYS A 136 8.63 0.66 -10.81
C LYS A 136 9.30 1.81 -11.57
N CYS A 137 8.52 2.80 -12.00
CA CYS A 137 8.99 3.94 -12.77
C CYS A 137 9.91 4.87 -11.98
N ARG A 138 9.65 5.07 -10.68
CA ARG A 138 10.51 5.85 -9.79
C ARG A 138 11.86 5.17 -9.51
N ASN A 139 11.88 3.84 -9.57
CA ASN A 139 13.10 3.06 -9.27
C ASN A 139 13.95 2.79 -10.52
N ASN A 140 13.47 3.14 -11.71
CA ASN A 140 14.12 2.95 -13.02
C ASN A 140 14.41 4.30 -13.73
N SER A 141 14.47 5.40 -12.98
CA SER A 141 14.68 6.77 -13.48
C SER A 141 15.91 7.41 -12.88
#